data_AF-A0A4V1TKE6-F1
#
_entry.id   AF-A0A4V1TKE6-F1
#
_cell.length_a   1.000
_cell.length_b   1.000
_cell.length_c   1.000
_cell.angle_alpha   90.00
_cell.angle_beta   90.00
_cell.angle_gamma   90.00
#
_symmetry.space_group_name_H-M   'P 1'
#
loop_
_entity.id
_entity.type
_entity.pdbx_description
1 polymer ?
#
loop_
_entity_poly.entity_id
_entity_poly.type
_entity_poly.pdbx_seq_one_letter_code
_entity_poly.pdbx_strand_id
1 'polypeptide(L)'
;MGEAATLDPDRARASSPLELVEAVARSAAGAPDPDRLRALAAGLAEVIGALAASFPDNIFWDLDHVAACLWHAGGPAPTRSLARRVARLCEKFGLRSELRFRYAHDMIYGYDWARWVSREPAGRQAIGPFDPPFLDYLEQRREELLQLIASGDAKYHALASGAFRNPFGFGREPHEEARLHRELAREDLIPVKAWRLDGERRWRPPFTELRTQTARRLGLSPPGQK
;
A
#
# COMPACT_ATOMS: atom_id res chain seq x y z
N MET A 1 -0.81 -17.51 2.51
CA MET A 1 -0.24 -16.37 1.76
C MET A 1 -0.22 -16.79 0.30
N GLY A 2 -0.64 -15.93 -0.63
CA GLY A 2 -0.56 -16.22 -2.07
C GLY A 2 0.89 -16.39 -2.54
N GLU A 3 1.18 -16.13 -3.82
CA GLU A 3 2.53 -16.28 -4.41
C GLU A 3 3.63 -15.47 -3.71
N ALA A 4 3.30 -14.55 -2.78
CA ALA A 4 4.25 -13.69 -2.06
C ALA A 4 5.21 -12.99 -3.05
N ALA A 5 4.67 -12.54 -4.18
CA ALA A 5 5.44 -11.90 -5.23
C ALA A 5 6.02 -10.57 -4.75
N THR A 6 7.05 -10.12 -5.46
CA THR A 6 7.71 -8.83 -5.23
C THR A 6 7.80 -8.05 -6.54
N LEU A 7 7.85 -6.73 -6.42
CA LEU A 7 8.23 -5.82 -7.51
C LEU A 7 9.72 -5.51 -7.55
N ASP A 8 10.50 -6.06 -6.61
CA ASP A 8 11.95 -5.98 -6.65
C ASP A 8 12.50 -6.75 -7.86
N PRO A 9 13.21 -6.10 -8.80
CA PRO A 9 13.76 -6.79 -9.97
C PRO A 9 14.83 -7.83 -9.61
N ASP A 10 15.45 -7.71 -8.44
CA ASP A 10 16.57 -8.55 -8.01
C ASP A 10 16.13 -9.75 -7.16
N ARG A 11 14.84 -9.87 -6.85
CA ARG A 11 14.29 -10.96 -6.02
C ARG A 11 13.16 -11.71 -6.72
N ALA A 12 13.14 -13.03 -6.50
CA ALA A 12 12.07 -13.89 -7.00
C ALA A 12 10.79 -13.84 -6.14
N ARG A 13 10.92 -13.41 -4.87
CA ARG A 13 9.81 -13.32 -3.90
C ARG A 13 10.04 -12.17 -2.92
N ALA A 14 8.96 -11.72 -2.28
CA ALA A 14 9.03 -10.76 -1.19
C ALA A 14 9.78 -11.35 0.03
N SER A 15 10.32 -10.46 0.86
CA SER A 15 10.90 -10.82 2.16
C SER A 15 9.85 -11.51 3.03
N SER A 16 10.23 -12.64 3.63
CA SER A 16 9.47 -13.27 4.69
C SER A 16 9.47 -12.40 5.96
N PRO A 17 8.52 -12.62 6.90
CA PRO A 17 8.48 -11.85 8.15
C PRO A 17 9.79 -11.88 8.94
N LEU A 18 10.48 -13.03 8.95
CA LEU A 18 11.76 -13.17 9.62
C LEU A 18 12.85 -12.35 8.91
N GLU A 19 12.95 -12.46 7.58
CA GLU A 19 13.92 -11.69 6.78
C GLU A 19 13.73 -10.17 6.96
N LEU A 20 12.49 -9.70 7.10
CA LEU A 20 12.18 -8.29 7.38
C LEU A 20 12.74 -7.84 8.74
N VAL A 21 12.48 -8.61 9.80
CA VAL A 21 12.98 -8.30 11.15
C VAL A 21 14.51 -8.30 11.17
N GLU A 22 15.14 -9.29 10.54
CA GLU A 22 16.59 -9.37 10.44
C GLU A 22 17.20 -8.24 9.60
N ALA A 23 16.57 -7.86 8.49
CA ALA A 23 17.03 -6.77 7.65
C ALA A 23 17.01 -5.43 8.41
N VAL A 24 15.93 -5.17 9.15
CA VAL A 24 15.83 -4.00 10.03
C VAL A 24 16.88 -4.05 11.13
N ALA A 25 17.04 -5.20 11.80
CA ALA A 25 18.05 -5.39 12.84
C ALA A 25 19.47 -5.10 12.35
N ARG A 26 19.83 -5.57 11.14
CA ARG A 26 21.13 -5.31 10.50
C ARG A 26 21.33 -3.83 10.12
N SER A 27 20.25 -3.12 9.80
CA SER A 27 20.30 -1.69 9.45
C SER A 27 20.39 -0.76 10.67
N ALA A 28 20.12 -1.26 11.87
CA ALA A 28 20.14 -0.47 13.10
C ALA A 28 21.58 -0.09 13.50
N ALA A 29 21.74 1.12 14.03
CA ALA A 29 23.02 1.54 14.62
C ALA A 29 23.21 0.83 15.96
N GLY A 30 24.20 -0.06 16.04
CA GLY A 30 24.53 -0.82 17.25
C GLY A 30 23.66 -2.07 17.45
N ALA A 31 23.83 -2.73 18.60
CA ALA A 31 23.06 -3.93 18.92
C ALA A 31 21.57 -3.56 19.15
N PRO A 32 20.64 -4.17 18.41
CA PRO A 32 19.22 -3.84 18.55
C PRO A 32 18.66 -4.34 19.89
N ASP A 33 17.91 -3.48 20.56
CA ASP A 33 17.18 -3.81 21.79
C ASP A 33 16.20 -4.97 21.53
N PRO A 34 16.29 -6.10 22.29
CA PRO A 34 15.37 -7.23 22.17
C PRO A 34 13.89 -6.86 22.31
N ASP A 35 13.54 -5.87 23.13
CA ASP A 35 12.15 -5.46 23.31
C ASP A 35 11.61 -4.72 22.08
N ARG A 36 12.46 -3.94 21.41
CA ARG A 36 12.10 -3.30 20.14
C ARG A 36 11.95 -4.34 19.04
N LEU A 37 12.84 -5.34 18.96
CA LEU A 37 12.71 -6.43 17.98
C LEU A 37 11.44 -7.25 18.19
N ARG A 38 11.09 -7.58 19.45
CA ARG A 38 9.83 -8.26 19.77
C ARG A 38 8.62 -7.42 19.36
N ALA A 39 8.66 -6.11 19.60
CA ALA A 39 7.58 -5.20 19.19
C ALA A 39 7.46 -5.09 17.66
N LEU A 40 8.59 -5.04 16.94
CA LEU A 40 8.61 -5.05 15.48
C LEU A 40 8.00 -6.35 14.93
N ALA A 41 8.45 -7.51 15.42
CA ALA A 41 7.95 -8.81 14.99
C ALA A 41 6.44 -8.95 15.24
N ALA A 42 5.97 -8.55 16.43
CA ALA A 42 4.55 -8.56 16.74
C ALA A 42 3.74 -7.58 15.86
N GLY A 43 4.27 -6.37 15.63
CA GLY A 43 3.63 -5.37 14.77
C GLY A 43 3.56 -5.81 13.31
N LEU A 44 4.62 -6.41 12.78
CA LEU A 44 4.61 -6.99 11.43
C LEU A 44 3.61 -8.13 11.31
N ALA A 45 3.56 -9.04 12.29
CA ALA A 45 2.58 -10.12 12.30
C ALA A 45 1.14 -9.59 12.29
N GLU A 46 0.86 -8.52 13.04
CA GLU A 46 -0.43 -7.85 13.07
C GLU A 46 -0.80 -7.24 11.71
N VAL A 47 0.12 -6.49 11.09
CA VAL A 47 -0.10 -5.89 9.75
C VAL A 47 -0.30 -6.97 8.68
N ILE A 48 0.52 -8.02 8.68
CA ILE A 48 0.43 -9.12 7.71
C ILE A 48 -0.88 -9.89 7.87
N GLY A 49 -1.29 -10.16 9.12
CA GLY A 49 -2.57 -10.79 9.40
C GLY A 49 -3.75 -9.95 8.88
N ALA A 50 -3.73 -8.64 9.13
CA ALA A 50 -4.75 -7.73 8.64
C ALA A 50 -4.78 -7.63 7.11
N LEU A 51 -3.62 -7.58 6.46
CA LEU A 51 -3.51 -7.60 5.00
C LEU A 51 -4.08 -8.90 4.41
N ALA A 52 -3.66 -10.05 4.93
CA ALA A 52 -4.13 -11.35 4.46
C ALA A 52 -5.64 -11.54 4.63
N ALA A 53 -6.19 -11.07 5.76
CA ALA A 53 -7.62 -11.16 6.03
C ALA A 53 -8.47 -10.15 5.22
N SER A 54 -7.91 -8.99 4.87
CA SER A 54 -8.64 -7.90 4.22
C SER A 54 -8.47 -7.90 2.69
N PHE A 55 -7.36 -8.44 2.20
CA PHE A 55 -7.01 -8.49 0.78
C PHE A 55 -6.50 -9.90 0.42
N PRO A 56 -7.38 -10.91 0.40
CA PRO A 56 -6.97 -12.30 0.16
C PRO A 56 -6.31 -12.50 -1.22
N ASP A 57 -6.65 -11.66 -2.19
CA ASP A 57 -6.11 -11.66 -3.55
C ASP A 57 -4.83 -10.80 -3.67
N ASN A 58 -4.30 -10.25 -2.58
CA ASN A 58 -3.12 -9.39 -2.64
C ASN A 58 -1.91 -10.14 -3.23
N ILE A 59 -1.32 -9.58 -4.28
CA ILE A 59 -0.34 -10.27 -5.13
C ILE A 59 1.07 -10.00 -4.61
N PHE A 60 1.39 -8.72 -4.42
CA PHE A 60 2.72 -8.29 -4.03
C PHE A 60 2.78 -7.95 -2.55
N TRP A 61 3.81 -8.46 -1.89
CA TRP A 61 3.97 -8.43 -0.43
C TRP A 61 5.23 -7.68 0.00
N ASP A 62 5.59 -6.65 -0.75
CA ASP A 62 6.74 -5.79 -0.49
C ASP A 62 6.49 -4.93 0.78
N LEU A 63 6.94 -5.44 1.93
CA LEU A 63 6.71 -4.85 3.25
C LEU A 63 8.00 -4.32 3.90
N ASP A 64 9.12 -4.29 3.18
CA ASP A 64 10.42 -3.82 3.67
C ASP A 64 10.32 -2.37 4.18
N HIS A 65 9.70 -1.47 3.42
CA HIS A 65 9.51 -0.09 3.89
C HIS A 65 8.54 0.00 5.09
N VAL A 66 7.48 -0.81 5.12
CA VAL A 66 6.56 -0.87 6.27
C VAL A 66 7.30 -1.31 7.52
N ALA A 67 8.15 -2.33 7.43
CA ALA A 67 8.99 -2.81 8.53
C ALA A 67 9.92 -1.70 9.04
N ALA A 68 10.55 -0.95 8.11
CA ALA A 68 11.38 0.19 8.45
C ALA A 68 10.58 1.30 9.17
N CYS A 69 9.38 1.65 8.67
CA CYS A 69 8.51 2.64 9.34
C CYS A 69 8.10 2.20 10.75
N LEU A 70 7.75 0.93 10.94
CA LEU A 70 7.43 0.36 12.25
C LEU A 70 8.61 0.46 13.23
N TRP A 71 9.83 0.24 12.74
CA TRP A 71 11.04 0.39 13.54
C TRP A 71 11.36 1.85 13.88
N HIS A 72 11.22 2.74 12.90
CA HIS A 72 11.48 4.17 13.05
C HIS A 72 10.40 4.92 13.84
N ALA A 73 9.24 4.31 14.07
CA ALA A 73 8.26 4.82 15.03
C ALA A 73 8.84 5.01 16.46
N GLY A 74 9.96 4.35 16.75
CA GLY A 74 10.74 4.53 17.98
C GLY A 74 10.71 3.29 18.85
N GLY A 75 10.21 3.42 20.08
CA GLY A 75 10.18 2.34 21.07
C GLY A 75 9.06 1.31 20.86
N PRO A 76 8.99 0.29 21.73
CA PRO A 76 8.00 -0.78 21.63
C PRO A 76 6.54 -0.32 21.55
N ALA A 77 6.17 0.71 22.33
CA ALA A 77 4.80 1.22 22.35
C ALA A 77 4.41 1.99 21.06
N PRO A 78 5.21 2.96 20.57
CA PRO A 78 5.00 3.58 19.25
C PRO A 78 4.92 2.58 18.10
N THR A 79 5.81 1.58 18.04
CA THR A 79 5.79 0.53 17.00
C THR A 79 4.46 -0.22 17.00
N ARG A 80 3.98 -0.66 18.17
CA ARG A 80 2.68 -1.34 18.30
C ARG A 80 1.50 -0.43 17.94
N SER A 81 1.59 0.85 18.29
CA SER A 81 0.54 1.83 17.95
C SER A 81 0.43 2.03 16.43
N LEU A 82 1.56 2.21 15.74
CA LEU A 82 1.59 2.34 14.29
C LEU A 82 1.10 1.07 13.59
N ALA A 83 1.56 -0.12 14.03
CA ALA A 83 1.12 -1.40 13.48
C ALA A 83 -0.41 -1.58 13.55
N ARG A 84 -1.00 -1.36 14.73
CA ARG A 84 -2.46 -1.38 14.91
C ARG A 84 -3.18 -0.41 14.00
N ARG A 85 -2.62 0.78 13.80
CA ARG A 85 -3.22 1.81 12.96
C ARG A 85 -3.23 1.38 11.49
N VAL A 86 -2.12 0.86 10.98
CA VAL A 86 -2.02 0.32 9.62
C VAL A 86 -2.96 -0.88 9.45
N ALA A 87 -2.99 -1.80 10.43
CA ALA A 87 -3.89 -2.96 10.41
C ALA A 87 -5.37 -2.54 10.35
N ARG A 88 -5.80 -1.58 11.17
CA ARG A 88 -7.17 -1.03 11.14
C ARG A 88 -7.52 -0.38 9.81
N LEU A 89 -6.58 0.32 9.18
CA LEU A 89 -6.78 0.87 7.84
C LEU A 89 -7.00 -0.24 6.81
N CYS A 90 -6.23 -1.34 6.88
CA CYS A 90 -6.45 -2.50 6.00
C CYS A 90 -7.89 -3.03 6.12
N GLU A 91 -8.38 -3.21 7.33
CA GLU A 91 -9.74 -3.69 7.60
C GLU A 91 -10.81 -2.74 7.08
N LYS A 92 -10.60 -1.43 7.27
CA LYS A 92 -11.52 -0.35 6.88
C LYS A 92 -11.65 -0.18 5.36
N PHE A 93 -10.69 -0.64 4.56
CA PHE A 93 -10.68 -0.51 3.10
C PHE A 93 -10.89 -1.84 2.36
N GLY A 94 -10.53 -2.97 2.96
CA GLY A 94 -10.56 -4.27 2.30
C GLY A 94 -11.94 -4.93 2.22
N LEU A 95 -11.93 -6.25 1.96
CA LEU A 95 -13.08 -7.08 1.61
C LEU A 95 -14.24 -7.03 2.62
N ARG A 96 -13.96 -6.85 3.92
CA ARG A 96 -14.97 -6.83 4.99
C ARG A 96 -15.61 -5.46 5.21
N SER A 97 -15.14 -4.42 4.50
CA SER A 97 -15.70 -3.06 4.55
C SER A 97 -16.75 -2.84 3.45
N GLU A 98 -17.49 -1.74 3.49
CA GLU A 98 -18.34 -1.31 2.37
C GLU A 98 -17.53 -0.87 1.12
N LEU A 99 -16.25 -0.52 1.32
CA LEU A 99 -15.36 -0.09 0.26
C LEU A 99 -14.93 -1.28 -0.62
N ARG A 100 -14.62 -2.44 -0.02
CA ARG A 100 -14.23 -3.69 -0.73
C ARG A 100 -13.16 -3.50 -1.80
N PHE A 101 -12.09 -2.78 -1.49
CA PHE A 101 -10.92 -2.75 -2.37
C PHE A 101 -10.24 -4.13 -2.37
N ARG A 102 -9.82 -4.58 -3.55
CA ARG A 102 -9.26 -5.92 -3.75
C ARG A 102 -7.80 -6.06 -3.31
N TYR A 103 -7.04 -4.97 -3.40
CA TYR A 103 -5.59 -4.96 -3.19
C TYR A 103 -5.16 -3.82 -2.26
N ALA A 104 -4.10 -4.05 -1.49
CA ALA A 104 -3.47 -3.02 -0.66
C ALA A 104 -2.40 -2.20 -1.41
N HIS A 105 -2.17 -2.51 -2.69
CA HIS A 105 -1.07 -1.97 -3.49
C HIS A 105 -1.03 -0.44 -3.54
N ASP A 106 -2.17 0.26 -3.58
CA ASP A 106 -2.20 1.73 -3.60
C ASP A 106 -1.67 2.37 -2.30
N MET A 107 -1.88 1.69 -1.16
CA MET A 107 -1.34 2.08 0.14
C MET A 107 0.15 1.70 0.25
N ILE A 108 0.50 0.45 -0.09
CA ILE A 108 1.87 -0.08 0.03
C ILE A 108 2.84 0.66 -0.89
N TYR A 109 2.45 0.87 -2.15
CA TYR A 109 3.26 1.55 -3.16
C TYR A 109 3.06 3.07 -3.20
N GLY A 110 2.26 3.61 -2.28
CA GLY A 110 2.16 5.05 -2.06
C GLY A 110 1.51 5.84 -3.19
N TYR A 111 0.61 5.24 -3.98
CA TYR A 111 -0.15 5.98 -5.00
C TYR A 111 -1.06 7.03 -4.38
N ASP A 112 -1.76 6.67 -3.30
CA ASP A 112 -2.61 7.64 -2.59
C ASP A 112 -1.76 8.70 -1.87
N TRP A 113 -0.60 8.31 -1.34
CA TRP A 113 0.35 9.23 -0.72
C TRP A 113 0.88 10.25 -1.73
N ALA A 114 1.41 9.79 -2.87
CA ALA A 114 1.93 10.68 -3.90
C ALA A 114 0.87 11.66 -4.41
N ARG A 115 -0.37 11.17 -4.65
CA ARG A 115 -1.49 12.02 -5.05
C ARG A 115 -1.82 13.06 -3.97
N TRP A 116 -1.84 12.66 -2.70
CA TRP A 116 -2.11 13.56 -1.59
C TRP A 116 -1.04 14.65 -1.43
N VAL A 117 0.25 14.29 -1.52
CA VAL A 117 1.36 15.26 -1.48
C VAL A 117 1.29 16.21 -2.67
N SER A 118 1.02 15.72 -3.88
CA SER A 118 0.98 16.53 -5.11
C SER A 118 -0.03 17.69 -5.07
N ARG A 119 -1.11 17.55 -4.27
CA ARG A 119 -2.15 18.58 -4.11
C ARG A 119 -1.72 19.77 -3.25
N GLU A 120 -0.76 19.57 -2.35
CA GLU A 120 -0.22 20.63 -1.51
C GLU A 120 1.25 20.34 -1.15
N PRO A 121 2.18 20.45 -2.13
CA PRO A 121 3.55 20.01 -1.92
C PRO A 121 4.28 20.72 -0.79
N ALA A 122 4.08 22.04 -0.66
CA ALA A 122 4.77 22.86 0.32
C ALA A 122 4.54 22.38 1.77
N GLY A 123 3.31 21.97 2.10
CA GLY A 123 2.95 21.47 3.43
C GLY A 123 3.18 19.98 3.64
N ARG A 124 3.26 19.18 2.57
CA ARG A 124 3.17 17.71 2.64
C ARG A 124 4.41 16.95 2.20
N GLN A 125 5.36 17.57 1.50
CA GLN A 125 6.52 16.87 0.92
C GLN A 125 7.43 16.17 1.93
N ALA A 126 7.43 16.62 3.19
CA ALA A 126 8.22 16.02 4.27
C ALA A 126 7.52 14.84 4.97
N ILE A 127 6.23 14.63 4.69
CA ILE A 127 5.39 13.63 5.36
C ILE A 127 5.47 12.33 4.58
N GLY A 128 5.82 11.24 5.25
CA GLY A 128 5.89 9.90 4.68
C GLY A 128 4.53 9.18 4.55
N PRO A 129 4.49 8.07 3.80
CA PRO A 129 3.27 7.28 3.54
C PRO A 129 2.74 6.52 4.76
N PHE A 130 3.48 6.50 5.87
CA PHE A 130 3.05 5.89 7.13
C PHE A 130 3.17 6.85 8.32
N ASP A 131 3.37 8.14 8.04
CA ASP A 131 3.42 9.16 9.09
C ASP A 131 1.99 9.54 9.52
N PRO A 132 1.78 9.94 10.80
CA PRO A 132 0.46 10.20 11.34
C PRO A 132 -0.44 11.13 10.49
N PRO A 133 0.04 12.28 9.95
CA PRO A 133 -0.82 13.17 9.18
C PRO A 133 -1.41 12.54 7.92
N PHE A 134 -0.66 11.64 7.26
CA PHE A 134 -1.17 10.95 6.08
C PHE A 134 -2.16 9.84 6.46
N LEU A 135 -1.92 9.14 7.58
CA LEU A 135 -2.86 8.16 8.10
C LEU A 135 -4.17 8.81 8.55
N ASP A 136 -4.12 10.00 9.15
CA ASP A 136 -5.31 10.81 9.48
C ASP A 136 -6.11 11.14 8.20
N TYR A 137 -5.41 11.56 7.14
CA TYR A 137 -6.02 11.81 5.83
C TYR A 137 -6.69 10.56 5.26
N LEU A 138 -6.07 9.37 5.34
CA LEU A 138 -6.68 8.13 4.85
C LEU A 138 -7.98 7.81 5.61
N GLU A 139 -8.03 8.04 6.92
CA GLU A 139 -9.25 7.87 7.71
C GLU A 139 -10.34 8.85 7.28
N GLN A 140 -10.03 10.13 7.10
CA GLN A 140 -10.98 11.10 6.58
C GLN A 140 -11.46 10.73 5.18
N ARG A 141 -10.54 10.35 4.30
CA ARG A 141 -10.86 9.97 2.92
C ARG A 141 -11.79 8.76 2.87
N ARG A 142 -11.65 7.83 3.81
CA ARG A 142 -12.59 6.71 3.94
C ARG A 142 -14.02 7.19 4.21
N GLU A 143 -14.20 8.13 5.16
CA GLU A 143 -15.53 8.68 5.46
C GLU A 143 -16.15 9.36 4.24
N GLU A 144 -15.36 10.14 3.51
CA GLU A 144 -15.81 10.79 2.27
C GLU A 144 -16.28 9.75 1.24
N LEU A 145 -15.55 8.63 1.08
CA LEU A 145 -15.95 7.57 0.16
C LEU A 145 -17.25 6.89 0.58
N LEU A 146 -17.47 6.69 1.89
CA LEU A 146 -18.74 6.15 2.40
C LEU A 146 -19.90 7.10 2.16
N GLN A 147 -19.69 8.41 2.31
CA GLN A 147 -20.71 9.41 1.99
C GLN A 147 -21.07 9.39 0.49
N LEU A 148 -20.08 9.27 -0.40
CA LEU A 148 -20.32 9.13 -1.84
C LEU A 148 -21.15 7.88 -2.17
N ILE A 149 -20.88 6.76 -1.47
CA ILE A 149 -21.66 5.52 -1.60
C ILE A 149 -23.10 5.72 -1.14
N ALA A 150 -23.28 6.36 0.02
CA ALA A 150 -24.61 6.64 0.56
C ALA A 150 -25.41 7.58 -0.35
N SER A 151 -24.75 8.52 -1.04
CA SER A 151 -25.40 9.43 -1.99
C SER A 151 -25.61 8.85 -3.39
N GLY A 152 -25.18 7.62 -3.65
CA GLY A 152 -25.30 6.98 -4.97
C GLY A 152 -24.43 7.61 -6.05
N ASP A 153 -23.23 8.07 -5.71
CA ASP A 153 -22.29 8.65 -6.67
C ASP A 153 -22.03 7.72 -7.86
N ALA A 154 -21.92 8.28 -9.07
CA ALA A 154 -21.75 7.50 -10.29
C ALA A 154 -20.49 6.61 -10.26
N LYS A 155 -19.39 7.13 -9.70
CA LYS A 155 -18.12 6.41 -9.60
C LYS A 155 -18.07 5.52 -8.36
N TYR A 156 -18.65 5.95 -7.26
CA TYR A 156 -18.65 5.27 -5.97
C TYR A 156 -20.07 4.88 -5.55
N HIS A 157 -20.74 4.03 -6.32
CA HIS A 157 -22.08 3.53 -6.00
C HIS A 157 -22.04 2.27 -5.10
N ALA A 158 -23.19 1.83 -4.59
CA ALA A 158 -23.27 0.57 -3.84
C ALA A 158 -22.91 -0.63 -4.73
N LEU A 159 -22.03 -1.50 -4.25
CA LEU A 159 -21.56 -2.67 -5.02
C LEU A 159 -22.52 -3.85 -4.90
N ALA A 160 -22.69 -4.59 -5.99
CA ALA A 160 -23.33 -5.90 -5.96
C ALA A 160 -22.60 -6.86 -4.98
N SER A 161 -23.31 -7.88 -4.50
CA SER A 161 -22.73 -8.91 -3.63
C SER A 161 -21.53 -9.59 -4.29
N GLY A 162 -20.43 -9.79 -3.55
CA GLY A 162 -19.20 -10.42 -4.05
C GLY A 162 -18.33 -9.56 -4.97
N ALA A 163 -18.79 -8.38 -5.41
CA ALA A 163 -17.99 -7.50 -6.26
C ALA A 163 -16.92 -6.73 -5.48
N PHE A 164 -15.81 -6.43 -6.15
CA PHE A 164 -14.76 -5.54 -5.67
C PHE A 164 -14.88 -4.15 -6.28
N ARG A 165 -14.43 -3.13 -5.54
CA ARG A 165 -14.39 -1.78 -6.07
C ARG A 165 -13.21 -1.56 -6.98
N ASN A 166 -13.49 -1.05 -8.18
CA ASN A 166 -12.47 -0.58 -9.11
C ASN A 166 -12.77 0.87 -9.52
N PRO A 167 -12.07 1.87 -8.93
CA PRO A 167 -12.26 3.28 -9.26
C PRO A 167 -11.49 3.70 -10.52
N PHE A 168 -10.84 2.78 -11.23
CA PHE A 168 -9.99 3.02 -12.39
C PHE A 168 -10.71 2.65 -13.70
N GLY A 169 -10.28 3.28 -14.80
CA GLY A 169 -10.78 2.97 -16.16
C GLY A 169 -10.08 1.79 -16.83
N PHE A 170 -9.49 0.87 -16.05
CA PHE A 170 -8.79 -0.31 -16.56
C PHE A 170 -9.01 -1.53 -15.67
N GLY A 171 -8.82 -2.72 -16.24
CA GLY A 171 -8.97 -4.01 -15.58
C GLY A 171 -8.06 -4.18 -14.37
N ARG A 172 -8.58 -4.87 -13.35
CA ARG A 172 -7.92 -5.15 -12.08
C ARG A 172 -8.08 -6.63 -11.72
N GLU A 173 -8.21 -7.52 -12.71
CA GLU A 173 -8.09 -8.94 -12.44
C GLU A 173 -6.65 -9.31 -12.05
N PRO A 174 -6.41 -10.40 -11.30
CA PRO A 174 -5.10 -10.63 -10.70
C PRO A 174 -3.95 -10.66 -11.71
N HIS A 175 -4.15 -11.29 -12.86
CA HIS A 175 -3.14 -11.34 -13.92
C HIS A 175 -2.87 -9.95 -14.55
N GLU A 176 -3.92 -9.13 -14.71
CA GLU A 176 -3.82 -7.75 -15.25
C GLU A 176 -3.09 -6.85 -14.25
N GLU A 177 -3.46 -6.94 -12.98
CA GLU A 177 -2.87 -6.20 -11.87
C GLU A 177 -1.38 -6.52 -11.73
N ALA A 178 -1.03 -7.81 -11.79
CA ALA A 178 0.36 -8.27 -11.74
C ALA A 178 1.17 -7.74 -12.94
N ARG A 179 0.62 -7.86 -14.15
CA ARG A 179 1.26 -7.38 -15.38
C ARG A 179 1.47 -5.86 -15.35
N LEU A 180 0.47 -5.11 -14.90
CA LEU A 180 0.53 -3.66 -14.79
C LEU A 180 1.62 -3.23 -13.80
N HIS A 181 1.64 -3.78 -12.59
CA HIS A 181 2.60 -3.37 -11.57
C HIS A 181 4.04 -3.77 -11.91
N ARG A 182 4.25 -4.92 -12.56
CA ARG A 182 5.58 -5.30 -13.06
C ARG A 182 6.09 -4.31 -14.10
N GLU A 183 5.23 -3.89 -15.04
CA GLU A 183 5.63 -2.88 -16.04
C GLU A 183 5.91 -1.53 -15.38
N LEU A 184 5.09 -1.11 -14.41
CA LEU A 184 5.32 0.13 -13.66
C LEU A 184 6.61 0.09 -12.85
N ALA A 185 6.92 -1.04 -12.21
CA ALA A 185 8.19 -1.22 -11.51
C ALA A 185 9.39 -1.18 -12.47
N ARG A 186 9.28 -1.85 -13.63
CA ARG A 186 10.30 -1.86 -14.69
C ARG A 186 10.62 -0.46 -15.22
N GLU A 187 9.61 0.39 -15.32
CA GLU A 187 9.75 1.78 -15.78
C GLU A 187 10.01 2.79 -14.65
N ASP A 188 10.22 2.29 -13.42
CA ASP A 188 10.46 3.11 -12.24
C ASP A 188 9.31 4.11 -12.00
N LEU A 189 8.07 3.66 -12.21
CA LEU A 189 6.81 4.39 -12.07
C LEU A 189 6.04 3.99 -10.80
N ILE A 190 6.74 3.46 -9.80
CA ILE A 190 6.20 3.17 -8.47
C ILE A 190 6.57 4.31 -7.52
N PRO A 191 5.60 4.99 -6.86
CA PRO A 191 5.88 6.14 -6.00
C PRO A 191 6.77 5.83 -4.81
N VAL A 192 6.56 4.67 -4.17
CA VAL A 192 7.33 4.21 -3.01
C VAL A 192 7.90 2.84 -3.35
N LYS A 193 9.24 2.72 -3.41
CA LYS A 193 9.92 1.43 -3.60
C LYS A 193 9.80 0.58 -2.34
N ALA A 194 8.60 0.05 -2.08
CA ALA A 194 8.22 -0.58 -0.83
C ALA A 194 9.04 -1.84 -0.48
N TRP A 195 9.71 -2.42 -1.48
CA TRP A 195 10.62 -3.54 -1.34
C TRP A 195 12.00 -3.15 -0.78
N ARG A 196 12.24 -1.86 -0.55
CA ARG A 196 13.48 -1.35 0.07
C ARG A 196 13.19 -0.80 1.47
N LEU A 197 14.13 -0.97 2.41
CA LEU A 197 14.00 -0.39 3.75
C LEU A 197 13.96 1.14 3.72
N ASP A 198 14.80 1.77 2.89
CA ASP A 198 14.80 3.23 2.70
C ASP A 198 13.50 3.74 2.05
N GLY A 199 12.77 2.84 1.39
CA GLY A 199 11.51 3.04 0.71
C GLY A 199 11.51 4.22 -0.23
N GLU A 200 12.59 4.46 -0.99
CA GLU A 200 12.75 5.63 -1.88
C GLU A 200 11.41 6.17 -2.40
N ARG A 201 11.11 7.42 -2.00
CA ARG A 201 9.79 8.03 -2.14
C ARG A 201 9.80 9.15 -3.16
N ARG A 202 8.90 9.09 -4.13
CA ARG A 202 8.72 10.11 -5.16
C ARG A 202 7.24 10.43 -5.30
N TRP A 203 6.91 11.72 -5.37
CA TRP A 203 5.53 12.19 -5.54
C TRP A 203 5.36 13.14 -6.72
N ARG A 204 6.46 13.70 -7.26
CA ARG A 204 6.44 14.71 -8.34
C ARG A 204 5.89 14.16 -9.66
N PRO A 205 6.27 12.95 -10.12
CA PRO A 205 5.69 12.41 -11.34
C PRO A 205 4.16 12.27 -11.26
N PRO A 206 3.44 12.46 -12.37
CA PRO A 206 1.99 12.27 -12.44
C PRO A 206 1.64 10.76 -12.45
N PHE A 207 1.84 10.08 -11.33
CA PHE A 207 1.74 8.61 -11.25
C PHE A 207 0.35 8.07 -11.60
N THR A 208 -0.72 8.83 -11.40
CA THR A 208 -2.09 8.39 -11.75
C THR A 208 -2.25 8.33 -13.27
N GLU A 209 -1.75 9.35 -13.97
CA GLU A 209 -1.75 9.46 -15.42
C GLU A 209 -0.82 8.41 -16.04
N LEU A 210 0.40 8.28 -15.52
CA LEU A 210 1.40 7.32 -16.00
C LEU A 210 0.94 5.87 -15.82
N ARG A 211 0.29 5.55 -14.70
CA ARG A 211 -0.36 4.26 -14.48
C ARG A 211 -1.47 3.97 -15.49
N THR A 212 -2.29 4.99 -15.78
CA THR A 212 -3.38 4.88 -16.77
C THR A 212 -2.83 4.69 -18.20
N GLN A 213 -1.79 5.44 -18.58
CA GLN A 213 -1.12 5.29 -19.88
C GLN A 213 -0.48 3.91 -20.04
N THR A 214 0.15 3.40 -18.98
CA THR A 214 0.72 2.04 -18.97
C THR A 214 -0.37 0.99 -19.12
N ALA A 215 -1.48 1.11 -18.39
CA ALA A 215 -2.61 0.20 -18.54
C ALA A 215 -3.18 0.19 -19.97
N ARG A 216 -3.30 1.37 -20.61
CA ARG A 216 -3.73 1.48 -22.02
C ARG A 216 -2.76 0.79 -22.97
N ARG A 217 -1.45 1.02 -22.83
CA ARG A 217 -0.40 0.39 -23.64
C ARG A 217 -0.39 -1.14 -23.50
N LEU A 218 -0.72 -1.65 -22.32
CA LEU A 218 -0.84 -3.08 -22.06
C LEU A 218 -2.17 -3.68 -22.56
N GLY A 219 -3.11 -2.85 -23.04
CA GLY A 219 -4.43 -3.31 -23.49
C GLY A 219 -5.40 -3.64 -22.35
N LEU A 220 -5.20 -3.08 -21.15
CA LEU A 220 -6.01 -3.34 -19.96
C LEU A 220 -7.21 -2.38 -19.83
N SER A 221 -7.28 -1.34 -20.67
CA SER A 221 -8.43 -0.43 -20.72
C SER A 221 -9.52 -0.99 -21.64
N PRO A 222 -10.81 -0.81 -21.32
CA PRO A 222 -11.90 -1.19 -22.22
C PRO A 222 -11.75 -0.52 -23.59
N PRO A 223 -12.10 -1.21 -24.69
CA PRO A 223 -12.08 -0.58 -26.01
C PRO A 223 -13.07 0.59 -26.05
N GLY A 224 -12.56 1.81 -26.30
CA GLY A 224 -13.41 3.00 -26.51
C GLY A 224 -13.09 4.26 -25.68
N GLN A 225 -12.15 4.22 -24.72
CA GLN A 225 -11.67 5.45 -24.07
C GLN A 225 -10.47 6.02 -24.84
N LYS A 226 -10.77 6.81 -25.88
CA LYS A 226 -9.82 7.79 -26.46
C LYS A 226 -10.03 9.13 -25.77
#